data_AF-A0AAV6YYX8-F1
#
_entry.id   AF-A0AAV6YYX8-F1
#
_cell.length_a   1.000
_cell.length_b   1.000
_cell.length_c   1.000
_cell.angle_alpha   90.00
_cell.angle_beta   90.00
_cell.angle_gamma   90.00
#
_symmetry.space_group_name_H-M   'P 1'
#
loop_
_entity.id
_entity.type
_entity.pdbx_description
1 polymer ?
#
loop_
_entity_poly.entity_id
_entity_poly.type
_entity_poly.pdbx_seq_one_letter_code
_entity_poly.pdbx_strand_id
1 'polypeptide(L)'
;IRLDLHNCSLSHLDPSPHLTSELVAIDLSQNPLQDLPQDLFQGLSGLEYIALPPNISCPGGDGVWINVSITDDVRICQEQRDGCNSTGEQVSLCPENSLCAPGGPGYTQCICAPGFKGYKCMREGSFPTLLFFGVLASVTLSLSILLWCTQRKKVKSQ
;
A
#
# COMPACT_ATOMS: atom_id res chain seq x y z
N ILE A 1 8.44 7.38 10.72
CA ILE A 1 7.35 7.73 11.67
C ILE A 1 7.27 6.66 12.76
N ARG A 2 6.86 6.98 14.00
CA ARG A 2 6.68 5.99 15.08
C ARG A 2 5.26 6.08 15.64
N LEU A 3 4.63 4.94 15.88
CA LEU A 3 3.31 4.84 16.49
C LEU A 3 3.46 4.10 17.82
N ASP A 4 3.15 4.80 18.92
CA ASP A 4 3.18 4.24 20.26
C ASP A 4 1.75 4.07 20.76
N LEU A 5 1.35 2.81 20.97
CA LEU A 5 0.07 2.38 21.53
C LEU A 5 0.30 1.44 22.73
N HIS A 6 1.42 1.59 23.42
CA HIS A 6 1.76 0.83 24.61
C HIS A 6 0.66 0.97 25.68
N ASN A 7 0.24 -0.16 26.27
CA ASN A 7 -0.70 -0.20 27.40
C ASN A 7 -1.97 0.65 27.23
N CYS A 8 -2.57 0.58 26.05
CA CYS A 8 -3.80 1.29 25.72
C CYS A 8 -5.07 0.46 25.96
N SER A 9 -4.95 -0.70 26.64
CA SER A 9 -6.04 -1.66 26.87
C SER A 9 -6.72 -2.13 25.57
N LEU A 10 -5.96 -2.20 24.47
CA LEU A 10 -6.46 -2.64 23.16
C LEU A 10 -6.67 -4.16 23.16
N SER A 11 -7.92 -4.60 22.98
CA SER A 11 -8.26 -6.03 22.85
C SER A 11 -8.36 -6.50 21.40
N HIS A 12 -8.66 -5.57 20.48
CA HIS A 12 -8.78 -5.83 19.05
C HIS A 12 -8.14 -4.68 18.27
N LEU A 13 -7.52 -5.02 17.14
CA LEU A 13 -7.07 -4.04 16.15
C LEU A 13 -7.98 -4.20 14.93
N ASP A 14 -8.58 -3.10 14.48
CA ASP A 14 -9.30 -3.12 13.22
C ASP A 14 -8.32 -3.32 12.06
N PRO A 15 -8.68 -4.11 11.03
CA PRO A 15 -7.87 -4.28 9.83
C PRO A 15 -7.92 -3.06 8.89
N SER A 16 -8.73 -2.05 9.21
CA SER A 16 -9.04 -0.89 8.36
C SER A 16 -8.06 0.30 8.39
N PRO A 17 -7.13 0.48 9.34
CA PRO A 17 -6.28 1.65 9.26
C PRO A 17 -5.30 1.46 8.12
N HIS A 18 -5.39 2.34 7.11
CA HIS A 18 -4.36 2.54 6.11
C HIS A 18 -3.12 3.12 6.81
N LEU A 19 -2.37 2.27 7.51
CA LEU A 19 -1.06 2.59 8.03
C LEU A 19 -0.14 2.90 6.83
N THR A 20 0.70 3.91 6.96
CA THR A 20 1.50 4.42 5.83
C THR A 20 2.82 3.65 5.71
N SER A 21 3.35 3.56 4.50
CA SER A 21 4.68 2.95 4.24
C SER A 21 5.84 3.69 4.93
N GLU A 22 5.60 4.89 5.48
CA GLU A 22 6.57 5.70 6.21
C GLU A 22 6.67 5.34 7.71
N LEU A 23 5.85 4.41 8.18
CA LEU A 23 5.86 3.93 9.56
C LEU A 23 7.07 2.99 9.76
N VAL A 24 7.92 3.34 10.72
CA VAL A 24 9.20 2.68 10.98
C VAL A 24 9.17 1.88 12.28
N ALA A 25 8.40 2.34 13.27
CA ALA A 25 8.26 1.64 14.55
C ALA A 25 6.82 1.64 15.04
N ILE A 26 6.40 0.50 15.60
CA ILE A 26 5.09 0.33 16.26
C ILE A 26 5.32 -0.28 17.65
N ASP A 27 4.72 0.30 18.68
CA ASP A 27 4.63 -0.32 20.00
C ASP A 27 3.18 -0.65 20.33
N LEU A 28 2.88 -1.95 20.43
CA LEU A 28 1.59 -2.51 20.86
C LEU A 28 1.74 -3.34 22.14
N SER A 29 2.91 -3.26 22.79
CA SER A 29 3.20 -4.03 24.00
C SER A 29 2.26 -3.65 25.14
N GLN A 30 2.13 -4.55 26.12
CA GLN A 30 1.24 -4.37 27.29
C GLN A 30 -0.24 -4.15 26.94
N ASN A 31 -0.70 -4.63 25.78
CA ASN A 31 -2.12 -4.69 25.44
C ASN A 31 -2.65 -6.13 25.56
N PRO A 32 -3.93 -6.33 25.93
CA PRO A 32 -4.58 -7.64 26.01
C PRO A 32 -4.95 -8.21 24.62
N LEU A 33 -4.10 -8.00 23.62
CA LEU A 33 -4.27 -8.54 22.28
C LEU A 33 -4.04 -10.06 22.31
N GLN A 34 -4.84 -10.80 21.55
CA GLN A 34 -4.67 -12.25 21.39
C GLN A 34 -4.08 -12.63 20.04
N ASP A 35 -4.32 -11.82 19.02
CA ASP A 35 -3.82 -12.02 17.67
C ASP A 35 -3.73 -10.67 16.94
N LEU A 36 -3.11 -10.67 15.76
CA LEU A 36 -2.98 -9.52 14.88
C LEU A 36 -3.66 -9.79 13.53
N PRO A 37 -4.36 -8.79 12.93
CA PRO A 37 -4.86 -8.94 11.58
C PRO A 37 -3.69 -9.04 10.59
N GLN A 38 -3.70 -10.06 9.72
CA GLN A 38 -2.62 -10.28 8.75
C GLN A 38 -2.45 -9.12 7.77
N ASP A 39 -3.54 -8.47 7.39
CA ASP A 39 -3.54 -7.39 6.39
C ASP A 39 -3.14 -6.03 6.96
N LEU A 40 -3.14 -5.88 8.30
CA LEU A 40 -2.84 -4.61 8.98
C LEU A 40 -1.43 -4.10 8.66
N PHE A 41 -0.49 -5.03 8.46
CA PHE A 41 0.92 -4.71 8.19
C PHE A 41 1.26 -4.72 6.69
N GLN A 42 0.27 -4.97 5.83
CA GLN A 42 0.45 -4.90 4.39
C GLN A 42 0.72 -3.45 3.98
N GLY A 43 1.75 -3.22 3.17
CA GLY A 43 2.19 -1.90 2.73
C GLY A 43 3.18 -1.22 3.67
N LEU A 44 3.46 -1.77 4.85
CA LEU A 44 4.44 -1.21 5.81
C LEU A 44 5.88 -1.61 5.46
N SER A 45 6.29 -1.30 4.24
CA SER A 45 7.59 -1.69 3.69
C SER A 45 8.80 -1.05 4.39
N GLY A 46 8.58 -0.01 5.20
CA GLY A 46 9.62 0.67 5.99
C GLY A 46 9.63 0.30 7.47
N LEU A 47 8.83 -0.68 7.90
CA LEU A 47 8.73 -1.06 9.30
C LEU A 47 9.99 -1.82 9.74
N GLU A 48 10.71 -1.26 10.71
CA GLU A 48 11.97 -1.80 11.22
C GLU A 48 11.85 -2.30 12.66
N TYR A 49 10.83 -1.88 13.40
CA TYR A 49 10.67 -2.22 14.80
C TYR A 49 9.20 -2.45 15.16
N ILE A 50 8.91 -3.57 15.80
CA ILE A 50 7.61 -3.81 16.42
C ILE A 50 7.77 -4.43 17.80
N ALA A 51 7.08 -3.86 18.79
CA ALA A 51 6.94 -4.42 20.13
C ALA A 51 5.51 -4.94 20.30
N LEU A 52 5.38 -6.18 20.74
CA LEU A 52 4.14 -6.94 20.85
C LEU A 52 4.01 -7.60 22.22
N PRO A 53 2.79 -7.95 22.66
CA PRO A 53 2.60 -8.91 23.75
C PRO A 53 3.38 -10.21 23.49
N PRO A 54 3.92 -10.86 24.53
CA PRO A 54 4.87 -11.98 24.40
C PRO A 54 4.29 -13.19 23.64
N ASN A 55 2.98 -13.40 23.77
CA ASN A 55 2.24 -14.53 23.20
C ASN A 55 1.83 -14.33 21.73
N ILE A 56 2.11 -13.17 21.14
CA ILE A 56 1.76 -12.86 19.74
C ILE A 56 3.01 -13.00 18.87
N SER A 57 2.88 -13.70 17.75
CA SER A 57 3.97 -13.86 16.78
C SER A 57 4.28 -12.58 16.00
N CYS A 58 5.51 -12.45 15.50
CA CYS A 58 5.87 -11.32 14.65
C CYS A 58 5.03 -11.32 13.35
N PRO A 59 4.64 -10.14 12.81
CA PRO A 59 3.90 -10.07 11.54
C PRO A 59 4.71 -10.70 10.40
N GLY A 60 4.06 -11.48 9.54
CA GLY A 60 4.73 -12.25 8.49
C GLY A 60 5.50 -13.48 9.00
N GLY A 61 5.52 -13.72 10.32
CA GLY A 61 6.25 -14.81 10.96
C GLY A 61 7.67 -14.42 11.38
N ASP A 62 8.19 -15.09 12.41
CA ASP A 62 9.48 -14.76 13.04
C ASP A 62 10.67 -14.84 12.07
N GLY A 63 10.60 -15.70 11.04
CA GLY A 63 11.66 -15.86 10.02
C GLY A 63 11.81 -14.68 9.05
N VAL A 64 10.86 -13.76 9.03
CA VAL A 64 10.91 -12.54 8.21
C VAL A 64 11.72 -11.43 8.90
N TRP A 65 11.97 -11.53 10.20
CA TRP A 65 12.71 -10.53 10.96
C TRP A 65 14.15 -11.01 11.17
N ILE A 66 15.11 -10.09 11.18
CA ILE A 66 16.51 -10.43 11.41
C ILE A 66 16.71 -10.78 12.88
N ASN A 67 16.13 -9.98 13.78
CA ASN A 67 16.23 -10.19 15.22
C ASN A 67 14.83 -10.30 15.83
N VAL A 68 14.60 -11.40 16.55
CA VAL A 68 13.39 -11.59 17.37
C VAL A 68 13.84 -11.89 18.79
N SER A 69 13.43 -11.06 19.74
CA SER A 69 13.69 -11.27 21.17
C SER A 69 12.38 -11.37 21.94
N ILE A 70 12.27 -12.38 22.80
CA ILE A 70 11.08 -12.62 23.62
C ILE A 70 11.52 -12.57 25.08
N THR A 71 10.81 -11.74 25.85
CA THR A 71 10.89 -11.66 27.30
C THR A 71 9.52 -11.95 27.89
N ASP A 72 9.43 -12.09 29.22
CA ASP A 72 8.14 -12.34 29.89
C ASP A 72 7.10 -11.23 29.64
N ASP A 73 7.55 -10.00 29.37
CA ASP A 73 6.68 -8.82 29.24
C ASP A 73 6.41 -8.42 27.78
N VAL A 74 7.29 -8.77 26.85
CA VAL A 74 7.27 -8.25 25.48
C VAL A 74 8.00 -9.16 24.49
N ARG A 75 7.45 -9.26 23.28
CA ARG A 75 8.14 -9.74 22.08
C ARG A 75 8.55 -8.55 21.23
N ILE A 76 9.80 -8.50 20.81
CA ILE A 76 10.34 -7.45 19.94
C ILE A 76 10.81 -8.11 18.64
N CYS A 77 10.39 -7.56 17.51
CA CYS A 77 10.83 -7.97 16.18
C CYS A 77 11.52 -6.76 15.52
N GLN A 78 12.77 -6.95 15.08
CA GLN A 78 13.60 -5.89 14.54
C GLN A 78 14.17 -6.27 13.18
N GLU A 79 14.27 -5.26 12.33
CA GLU A 79 14.80 -5.28 10.98
C GLU A 79 14.10 -6.31 10.08
N GLN A 80 13.25 -5.82 9.19
CA GLN A 80 12.58 -6.69 8.23
C GLN A 80 13.58 -7.21 7.18
N ARG A 81 13.55 -8.52 6.92
CA ARG A 81 14.26 -9.13 5.79
C ARG A 81 13.61 -8.72 4.48
N ASP A 82 14.42 -8.32 3.51
CA ASP A 82 13.96 -8.07 2.15
C ASP A 82 13.59 -9.39 1.46
N GLY A 83 12.28 -9.57 1.20
CA GLY A 83 11.75 -10.74 0.50
C GLY A 83 12.24 -10.86 -0.95
N CYS A 84 12.69 -9.77 -1.56
CA CYS A 84 13.21 -9.74 -2.92
C CYS A 84 14.66 -10.24 -3.05
N ASN A 85 15.40 -10.35 -1.94
CA ASN A 85 16.82 -10.74 -1.92
C ASN A 85 17.04 -12.26 -1.74
N SER A 86 16.02 -13.08 -2.02
CA SER A 86 16.12 -14.54 -1.89
C SER A 86 16.94 -15.14 -3.04
N THR A 87 18.16 -15.59 -2.73
CA THR A 87 19.27 -16.00 -3.62
C THR A 87 19.05 -17.25 -4.51
N GLY A 88 17.83 -17.74 -4.74
CA GLY A 88 17.66 -19.10 -5.30
C GLY A 88 16.63 -19.31 -6.41
N GLU A 89 15.57 -18.51 -6.49
CA GLU A 89 14.50 -18.69 -7.48
C GLU A 89 14.13 -17.33 -8.09
N GLN A 90 15.12 -16.71 -8.75
CA GLN A 90 14.86 -15.64 -9.71
C GLN A 90 14.20 -16.21 -10.98
N VAL A 91 12.97 -16.72 -10.88
CA VAL A 91 12.11 -16.94 -12.04
C VAL A 91 10.66 -16.62 -11.65
N SER A 92 10.16 -15.48 -12.11
CA SER A 92 8.74 -15.11 -12.23
C SER A 92 7.88 -14.85 -10.98
N LEU A 93 8.35 -14.09 -9.98
CA LEU A 93 7.41 -13.46 -9.02
C LEU A 93 6.69 -12.25 -9.65
N CYS A 94 7.37 -11.52 -10.53
CA CYS A 94 6.86 -10.31 -11.15
C CYS A 94 6.76 -10.44 -12.68
N PRO A 95 5.72 -9.88 -13.31
CA PRO A 95 5.55 -9.89 -14.77
C PRO A 95 6.65 -9.10 -15.49
N GLU A 96 6.71 -9.20 -16.82
CA GLU A 96 7.64 -8.40 -17.62
C GLU A 96 7.54 -6.90 -17.30
N ASN A 97 8.68 -6.21 -17.40
CA ASN A 97 8.80 -4.76 -17.15
C ASN A 97 8.39 -4.34 -15.73
N SER A 98 8.47 -5.26 -14.77
CA SER A 98 8.26 -4.97 -13.36
C SER A 98 9.40 -5.50 -12.50
N LEU A 99 9.57 -4.87 -11.33
CA LEU A 99 10.62 -5.14 -10.36
C LEU A 99 9.96 -5.56 -9.05
N CYS A 100 10.58 -6.52 -8.37
CA CYS A 100 10.20 -6.88 -7.01
C CYS A 100 10.52 -5.71 -6.06
N ALA A 101 9.60 -5.41 -5.16
CA ALA A 101 9.78 -4.47 -4.06
C ALA A 101 9.16 -5.04 -2.77
N PRO A 102 9.66 -4.64 -1.59
CA PRO A 102 9.06 -5.04 -0.31
C PRO A 102 7.65 -4.47 -0.17
N GLY A 103 6.73 -5.29 0.37
CA GLY A 103 5.32 -4.95 0.57
C GLY A 103 4.90 -4.90 2.04
N GLY A 104 5.84 -4.85 2.98
CA GLY A 104 5.62 -5.00 4.42
C GLY A 104 5.97 -6.40 4.93
N PRO A 105 5.88 -6.66 6.25
CA PRO A 105 6.32 -7.92 6.85
C PRO A 105 5.62 -9.15 6.25
N GLY A 106 6.40 -9.99 5.56
CA GLY A 106 5.90 -11.22 4.92
C GLY A 106 5.28 -11.00 3.54
N TYR A 107 5.29 -9.77 3.03
CA TYR A 107 4.70 -9.41 1.75
C TYR A 107 5.73 -8.85 0.77
N THR A 108 5.55 -9.20 -0.51
CA THR A 108 6.29 -8.64 -1.65
C THR A 108 5.29 -8.07 -2.65
N GLN A 109 5.68 -7.02 -3.36
CA GLN A 109 4.87 -6.38 -4.41
C GLN A 109 5.70 -6.19 -5.68
N CYS A 110 5.01 -6.06 -6.81
CA CYS A 110 5.66 -5.78 -8.10
C CYS A 110 5.36 -4.33 -8.51
N ILE A 111 6.42 -3.55 -8.69
CA ILE A 111 6.34 -2.15 -9.16
C ILE A 111 6.85 -2.07 -10.59
N CYS A 112 6.34 -1.13 -11.38
CA CYS A 112 6.82 -0.98 -12.74
C CYS A 112 8.28 -0.54 -12.77
N ALA A 113 9.04 -1.13 -13.69
CA ALA A 113 10.40 -0.71 -13.98
C ALA A 113 10.42 0.75 -14.49
N PRO A 114 11.55 1.46 -14.34
CA PRO A 114 11.67 2.84 -14.83
C PRO A 114 11.25 2.96 -16.30
N GLY A 115 10.38 3.93 -16.60
CA GLY A 115 9.84 4.16 -17.96
C GLY A 115 8.51 3.46 -18.26
N PHE A 116 8.15 2.43 -17.49
CA PHE A 116 6.91 1.67 -17.65
C PHE A 116 5.82 2.12 -16.68
N LYS A 117 4.56 2.09 -17.11
CA LYS A 117 3.40 2.55 -16.35
C LYS A 117 2.17 1.65 -16.56
N GLY A 118 1.21 1.83 -15.67
CA GLY A 118 -0.10 1.17 -15.68
C GLY A 118 -0.11 -0.14 -14.89
N TYR A 119 -1.31 -0.67 -14.67
CA TYR A 119 -1.53 -1.86 -13.82
C TYR A 119 -0.85 -3.16 -14.32
N LYS A 120 -0.34 -3.16 -15.56
CA LYS A 120 0.43 -4.27 -16.17
C LYS A 120 1.87 -3.88 -16.53
N CYS A 121 2.30 -2.65 -16.27
CA CYS A 121 3.62 -2.15 -16.65
C CYS A 121 3.96 -2.29 -18.16
N MET A 122 2.94 -2.22 -19.03
CA MET A 122 3.10 -2.37 -20.48
C MET A 122 3.09 -1.04 -21.26
N ARG A 123 2.80 0.09 -20.59
CA ARG A 123 2.74 1.40 -21.25
C ARG A 123 4.04 2.13 -21.03
N GLU A 124 4.68 2.53 -22.12
CA GLU A 124 5.88 3.37 -22.09
C GLU A 124 5.52 4.85 -22.28
N GLY A 125 6.31 5.74 -21.68
CA GLY A 125 6.15 7.19 -21.84
C GLY A 125 5.08 7.83 -20.95
N SER A 126 4.73 9.07 -21.27
CA SER A 126 3.75 9.87 -20.52
C SER A 126 2.39 9.91 -21.23
N PHE A 127 1.30 9.82 -20.46
CA PHE A 127 -0.03 10.03 -21.02
C PHE A 127 -0.15 11.46 -21.59
N PRO A 128 -0.61 11.66 -22.85
CA PRO A 128 -0.68 12.97 -23.49
C PRO A 128 -1.88 13.77 -22.95
N THR A 129 -1.75 14.26 -21.72
CA THR A 129 -2.80 14.98 -20.98
C THR A 129 -3.37 16.16 -21.74
N LEU A 130 -2.52 16.98 -22.36
CA LEU A 130 -2.97 18.16 -23.12
C LEU A 130 -3.87 17.79 -24.31
N LEU A 131 -3.50 16.75 -25.06
CA LEU A 131 -4.29 16.28 -26.20
C LEU A 131 -5.65 15.74 -25.70
N PHE A 132 -5.62 14.90 -24.65
CA PHE A 132 -6.82 14.29 -24.11
C PHE A 132 -7.82 15.35 -23.59
N PHE A 133 -7.36 16.26 -22.74
CA PHE A 133 -8.23 17.31 -22.20
C PHE A 133 -8.64 18.34 -23.25
N GLY A 134 -7.80 18.63 -24.24
CA GLY A 134 -8.16 19.48 -25.37
C GLY A 134 -9.31 18.90 -26.20
N VAL A 135 -9.20 17.62 -26.57
CA VAL A 135 -10.28 16.91 -27.29
C VAL A 135 -11.54 16.84 -26.43
N LEU A 136 -11.42 16.46 -25.16
CA LEU A 136 -12.58 16.39 -24.25
C LEU A 136 -13.29 17.74 -24.14
N ALA A 137 -12.56 18.83 -23.86
CA ALA A 137 -13.12 20.16 -23.71
C ALA A 137 -13.82 20.65 -25.00
N SER A 138 -13.22 20.40 -26.17
CA SER A 138 -13.81 20.81 -27.45
C SER A 138 -15.11 20.07 -27.77
N VAL A 139 -15.17 18.75 -27.52
CA VAL A 139 -16.39 17.95 -27.70
C VAL A 139 -17.47 18.41 -26.71
N THR A 140 -17.12 18.62 -25.44
CA THR A 140 -18.06 19.11 -24.42
C THR A 140 -18.62 20.48 -24.80
N LEU A 141 -17.77 21.45 -25.17
CA LEU A 141 -18.21 22.78 -25.58
C LEU A 141 -19.13 22.71 -26.79
N SER A 142 -18.79 21.90 -27.79
CA SER A 142 -19.60 21.71 -28.99
C SER A 142 -20.98 21.15 -28.66
N LEU A 143 -21.05 20.11 -27.82
CA LEU A 143 -22.32 19.54 -27.36
C LEU A 143 -23.13 20.54 -26.53
N SER A 144 -22.49 21.29 -25.63
CA SER A 144 -23.16 22.34 -24.85
C SER A 144 -23.76 23.43 -25.73
N ILE A 145 -23.03 23.88 -26.76
CA ILE A 145 -23.54 24.87 -27.73
C ILE A 145 -24.70 24.29 -28.55
N LEU A 146 -24.61 23.04 -29.01
CA LEU A 146 -25.69 22.37 -29.75
C LEU A 146 -26.95 22.23 -28.90
N LEU A 147 -26.82 21.77 -27.66
CA LEU A 147 -27.92 21.65 -26.71
C LEU A 147 -28.53 23.02 -26.40
N TRP A 148 -27.71 24.04 -26.17
CA TRP A 148 -28.18 25.41 -25.96
C TRP A 148 -28.97 25.93 -27.16
N CYS A 149 -28.45 25.78 -28.37
CA CYS A 149 -29.12 26.24 -29.60
C CYS A 149 -30.44 25.50 -29.86
N THR A 150 -30.48 24.18 -29.65
CA THR A 150 -31.67 23.37 -29.94
C THR A 150 -32.74 23.51 -28.86
N GLN A 151 -32.37 23.52 -27.57
CA GLN A 151 -33.32 23.65 -26.47
C GLN A 151 -33.82 25.09 -26.28
N ARG A 152 -32.96 26.11 -26.43
CA ARG A 152 -33.37 27.51 -26.29
C ARG A 152 -34.24 28.00 -27.46
N LYS A 153 -34.09 27.41 -28.65
CA LYS A 153 -35.00 27.63 -29.78
C LYS A 153 -36.40 27.05 -29.52
N LYS A 154 -36.52 25.94 -28.81
CA LYS A 154 -37.83 25.37 -28.43
C LYS A 154 -38.59 26.25 -27.43
N VAL A 155 -37.89 26.93 -26.52
CA VAL A 155 -38.52 27.84 -25.53
C VAL A 155 -39.08 29.13 -26.16
N LYS A 156 -38.56 29.57 -27.32
CA LYS A 156 -39.01 30.80 -27.99
C LYS A 156 -40.12 30.59 -29.04
N SER A 157 -40.57 29.35 -29.26
CA SER A 157 -41.56 29.01 -30.30
C SER A 157 -42.95 28.68 -29.72
N GLN A 158 -43.25 29.10 -28.48
CA GLN A 158 -44.54 28.97 -27.83
C GLN A 158 -44.98 30.31 -27.25
#